data_AF-A0A6V8CZ95-F1
#
_entry.id   AF-A0A6V8CZ95-F1
#
_cell.length_a   1.000
_cell.length_b   1.000
_cell.length_c   1.000
_cell.angle_alpha   90.00
_cell.angle_beta   90.00
_cell.angle_gamma   90.00
#
_symmetry.space_group_name_H-M   'P 1'
#
loop_
_entity.id
_entity.type
_entity.pdbx_description
1 polymer ?
#
loop_
_entity_poly.entity_id
_entity_poly.type
_entity_poly.pdbx_seq_one_letter_code
_entity_poly.pdbx_strand_id
1 'polypeptide(L)'
;MAVRTEVLTKLILHKRERITQSLPELISQTGDEKHTAEKMARKARSNKENLESKITKLKTERKIVTQGFNDDFSSNLATKEQQLELSQLLEALTVVNASVEEFNKNLEKLSEIIESVESNDKLSAKLKQSSKANTALGELNPDYLTSIQEWNEAEGKRRKLESRFTKLSSSLAESKNAAEFWQSKLNDGFEELLIDAKRVADGGPSSRQINRTNRKKNMNMGA
;
A
#
# COMPACT_ATOMS: atom_id res chain seq x y z
N MET A 1 -12.65 5.99 -52.47
CA MET A 1 -12.82 7.44 -52.27
C MET A 1 -11.80 7.90 -51.24
N ALA A 2 -10.85 8.75 -51.63
CA ALA A 2 -9.91 9.34 -50.67
C ALA A 2 -10.62 10.45 -49.88
N VAL A 3 -10.61 10.38 -48.55
CA VAL A 3 -11.14 11.45 -47.68
C VAL A 3 -10.19 12.65 -47.79
N ARG A 4 -10.74 13.84 -48.03
CA ARG A 4 -9.95 15.08 -48.06
C ARG A 4 -9.30 15.33 -46.70
N THR A 5 -8.00 15.65 -46.69
CA THR A 5 -7.19 15.87 -45.48
C THR A 5 -7.79 16.93 -44.56
N GLU A 6 -8.33 18.01 -45.13
CA GLU A 6 -9.05 19.04 -44.39
C GLU A 6 -10.28 18.52 -43.65
N VAL A 7 -11.09 17.66 -44.28
CA VAL A 7 -12.31 17.09 -43.68
C VAL A 7 -11.92 16.19 -42.51
N LEU A 8 -10.90 15.36 -42.68
CA LEU A 8 -10.39 14.52 -41.60
C LEU A 8 -9.85 15.36 -40.43
N THR A 9 -9.11 16.43 -40.74
CA THR A 9 -8.54 17.32 -39.71
C THR A 9 -9.63 18.03 -38.92
N LYS A 10 -10.67 18.56 -39.59
CA LYS A 10 -11.84 19.17 -38.93
C LYS A 10 -12.58 18.18 -38.03
N LEU A 11 -12.71 16.92 -38.46
CA LEU A 11 -13.31 15.86 -37.63
C LEU A 11 -12.47 15.55 -36.38
N ILE A 12 -11.14 15.48 -36.52
CA ILE A 12 -10.22 15.28 -35.39
C ILE A 12 -10.33 16.45 -34.42
N LEU A 13 -10.29 17.69 -34.92
CA LEU A 13 -10.39 18.90 -34.13
C LEU A 13 -11.70 18.93 -33.32
N HIS A 14 -12.84 18.73 -33.98
CA HIS A 14 -14.15 18.69 -33.32
C HIS A 14 -14.22 17.62 -32.22
N LYS A 15 -13.63 16.44 -32.45
CA LYS A 15 -13.53 15.40 -31.40
C LYS A 15 -12.68 15.86 -30.22
N ARG A 16 -11.54 16.53 -30.47
CA ARG A 16 -10.64 17.04 -29.41
C ARG A 16 -11.25 18.20 -28.64
N GLU A 17 -11.96 19.09 -29.30
CA GLU A 17 -12.71 20.19 -28.68
C GLU A 17 -13.80 19.67 -27.75
N ARG A 18 -14.60 18.70 -28.20
CA ARG A 18 -15.61 18.04 -27.34
C ARG A 18 -14.99 17.42 -26.09
N ILE A 19 -13.86 16.73 -26.24
CA ILE A 19 -13.13 16.14 -25.10
C ILE A 19 -12.64 17.23 -24.15
N THR A 20 -12.05 18.31 -24.68
CA THR A 20 -11.57 19.45 -23.90
C THR A 20 -12.69 20.18 -23.15
N GLN A 21 -13.90 20.19 -23.69
CA GLN A 21 -15.08 20.76 -23.03
C GLN A 21 -15.61 19.85 -21.91
N SER A 22 -15.66 18.53 -22.11
CA SER A 22 -16.26 17.59 -21.15
C SER A 22 -15.34 17.15 -20.01
N LEU A 23 -14.02 17.08 -20.24
CA LEU A 23 -13.08 16.57 -19.24
C LEU A 23 -12.90 17.44 -17.98
N PRO A 24 -12.92 18.79 -18.03
CA PRO A 24 -12.71 19.62 -16.84
C PRO A 24 -13.68 19.33 -15.70
N GLU A 25 -14.97 19.14 -16.01
CA GLU A 25 -15.99 18.79 -15.03
C GLU A 25 -15.71 17.43 -14.38
N LEU A 26 -15.40 16.42 -15.20
CA LEU A 26 -15.02 15.08 -14.71
C LEU A 26 -13.75 15.09 -13.86
N ILE A 27 -12.77 15.94 -14.20
CA ILE A 27 -11.54 16.13 -13.43
C ILE A 27 -11.87 16.77 -12.08
N SER A 28 -12.74 17.77 -12.05
CA SER A 28 -13.19 18.41 -10.80
C SER A 28 -13.88 17.40 -9.90
N GLN A 29 -14.88 16.68 -10.41
CA GLN A 29 -15.59 15.64 -9.66
C GLN A 29 -14.63 14.55 -9.14
N THR A 30 -13.76 14.04 -10.00
CA THR A 30 -12.77 13.02 -9.60
C THR A 30 -11.78 13.58 -8.58
N GLY A 31 -11.47 14.88 -8.64
CA GLY A 31 -10.65 15.60 -7.67
C GLY A 31 -11.29 15.65 -6.29
N ASP A 32 -12.58 15.95 -6.22
CA ASP A 32 -13.35 15.96 -4.96
C ASP A 32 -13.47 14.54 -4.37
N GLU A 33 -13.77 13.55 -5.22
CA GLU A 33 -13.78 12.13 -4.83
C GLU A 33 -12.40 11.68 -4.32
N LYS A 34 -11.32 12.07 -5.00
CA LYS A 34 -9.94 11.79 -4.57
C LYS A 34 -9.65 12.40 -3.21
N HIS A 35 -10.01 13.67 -2.98
CA HIS A 35 -9.77 14.36 -1.71
C HIS A 35 -10.53 13.71 -0.55
N THR A 36 -11.78 13.34 -0.78
CA THR A 36 -12.59 12.62 0.22
C THR A 36 -12.00 11.23 0.51
N ALA A 37 -11.59 10.48 -0.52
CA ALA A 37 -10.91 9.20 -0.37
C ALA A 37 -9.57 9.31 0.38
N GLU A 38 -8.81 10.38 0.15
CA GLU A 38 -7.57 10.64 0.87
C GLU A 38 -7.83 10.88 2.37
N LYS A 39 -8.84 11.67 2.72
CA LYS A 39 -9.24 11.87 4.13
C LYS A 39 -9.63 10.55 4.79
N MET A 40 -10.41 9.71 4.10
CA MET A 40 -10.80 8.40 4.59
C MET A 40 -9.60 7.46 4.79
N ALA A 41 -8.68 7.41 3.83
CA ALA A 41 -7.47 6.59 3.91
C ALA A 41 -6.56 7.04 5.07
N ARG A 42 -6.40 8.36 5.27
CA ARG A 42 -5.63 8.92 6.40
C ARG A 42 -6.26 8.55 7.75
N LYS A 43 -7.59 8.66 7.88
CA LYS A 43 -8.32 8.27 9.09
C LYS A 43 -8.15 6.77 9.38
N ALA A 44 -8.37 5.93 8.38
CA ALA A 44 -8.22 4.48 8.51
C ALA A 44 -6.79 4.09 8.89
N ARG A 45 -5.78 4.73 8.29
CA ARG A 45 -4.37 4.56 8.65
C ARG A 45 -4.11 4.91 10.12
N SER A 46 -4.58 6.07 10.57
CA SER A 46 -4.39 6.51 11.96
C SER A 46 -5.03 5.54 12.96
N ASN A 47 -6.23 5.03 12.65
CA ASN A 47 -6.89 4.01 13.48
C ASN A 47 -6.06 2.72 13.53
N LYS A 48 -5.58 2.26 12.37
CA LYS A 48 -4.75 1.06 12.23
C LYS A 48 -3.46 1.18 13.04
N GLU A 49 -2.75 2.30 12.93
CA GLU A 49 -1.50 2.57 13.66
C GLU A 49 -1.73 2.67 15.17
N ASN A 50 -2.86 3.24 15.62
CA ASN A 50 -3.22 3.27 17.03
C ASN A 50 -3.40 1.84 17.59
N LEU A 51 -4.19 1.01 16.91
CA LEU A 51 -4.39 -0.38 17.31
C LEU A 51 -3.10 -1.20 17.21
N GLU A 52 -2.30 -1.03 16.17
CA GLU A 52 -1.00 -1.68 15.99
C GLU A 52 -0.06 -1.42 17.16
N SER A 53 -0.03 -0.17 17.66
CA SER A 53 0.78 0.18 18.83
C SER A 53 0.32 -0.54 20.10
N LYS A 54 -0.99 -0.70 20.29
CA LYS A 54 -1.58 -1.43 21.43
C LYS A 54 -1.30 -2.93 21.33
N ILE A 55 -1.52 -3.53 20.16
CA ILE A 55 -1.22 -4.93 19.87
C ILE A 55 0.26 -5.22 20.14
N THR A 56 1.16 -4.34 19.71
CA THR A 56 2.60 -4.49 19.95
C THR A 56 2.93 -4.45 21.43
N LYS A 57 2.35 -3.51 22.19
CA LYS A 57 2.50 -3.44 23.65
C LYS A 57 2.02 -4.72 24.34
N LEU A 58 0.82 -5.20 24.01
CA LEU A 58 0.27 -6.43 24.58
C LEU A 58 1.14 -7.65 24.24
N LYS A 59 1.68 -7.74 23.01
CA LYS A 59 2.63 -8.78 22.63
C LYS A 59 3.94 -8.73 23.43
N THR A 60 4.39 -7.54 23.83
CA THR A 60 5.56 -7.41 24.72
C THR A 60 5.21 -7.76 26.17
N GLU A 61 4.06 -7.30 26.66
CA GLU A 61 3.61 -7.53 28.04
C GLU A 61 3.34 -9.02 28.30
N ARG A 62 2.75 -9.74 27.35
CA ARG A 62 2.54 -11.19 27.53
C ARG A 62 3.85 -11.97 27.67
N LYS A 63 4.96 -11.48 27.12
CA LYS A 63 6.28 -12.13 27.23
C LYS A 63 7.00 -11.87 28.57
N ILE A 64 6.47 -11.03 29.45
CA ILE A 64 7.11 -10.73 30.74
C ILE A 64 7.33 -12.00 31.58
N VAL A 65 6.47 -13.02 31.42
CA VAL A 65 6.59 -14.30 32.12
C VAL A 65 7.90 -15.05 31.79
N THR A 66 8.38 -15.00 30.53
CA THR A 66 9.61 -15.72 30.15
C THR A 66 10.83 -15.08 30.77
N GLN A 67 10.85 -13.74 30.86
CA GLN A 67 11.90 -13.01 31.58
C GLN A 67 11.84 -13.33 33.07
N GLY A 68 10.64 -13.27 33.66
CA GLY A 68 10.48 -13.56 35.08
C GLY A 68 10.83 -14.99 35.46
N PHE A 69 10.59 -15.94 34.57
CA PHE A 69 11.00 -17.31 34.79
C PHE A 69 12.54 -17.42 34.90
N ASN A 70 13.27 -16.80 33.96
CA ASN A 70 14.73 -16.83 33.98
C ASN A 70 15.33 -16.14 35.22
N ASP A 71 14.66 -15.11 35.73
CA ASP A 71 15.15 -14.32 36.87
C ASP A 71 14.80 -14.96 38.23
N ASP A 72 13.59 -15.51 38.37
CA ASP A 72 13.00 -15.87 39.66
C ASP A 72 12.85 -17.39 39.88
N PHE A 73 13.03 -18.25 38.87
CA PHE A 73 12.81 -19.70 38.99
C PHE A 73 14.13 -20.48 39.08
N SER A 74 14.28 -21.26 40.16
CA SER A 74 15.42 -22.16 40.36
C SER A 74 15.16 -23.52 39.71
N SER A 75 15.57 -23.69 38.46
CA SER A 75 15.37 -24.93 37.70
C SER A 75 15.97 -26.19 38.34
N ASN A 76 16.91 -26.04 39.28
CA ASN A 76 17.56 -27.13 40.01
C ASN A 76 16.62 -27.94 40.91
N LEU A 77 15.44 -27.41 41.27
CA LEU A 77 14.43 -28.13 42.05
C LEU A 77 13.56 -29.06 41.18
N ALA A 78 13.57 -28.88 39.85
CA ALA A 78 12.77 -29.67 38.93
C ALA A 78 13.52 -30.94 38.48
N THR A 79 12.76 -32.00 38.16
CA THR A 79 13.32 -33.21 37.53
C THR A 79 13.89 -32.89 36.13
N LYS A 80 14.79 -33.74 35.62
CA LYS A 80 15.37 -33.55 34.27
C LYS A 80 14.31 -33.50 33.16
N GLU A 81 13.23 -34.25 33.32
CA GLU A 81 12.09 -34.27 32.39
C GLU A 81 11.33 -32.94 32.44
N GLN A 82 11.02 -32.44 33.64
CA GLN A 82 10.39 -31.13 33.82
C GLN A 82 11.27 -29.98 33.32
N GLN A 83 12.59 -30.05 33.51
CA GLN A 83 13.53 -29.05 32.99
C GLN A 83 13.49 -28.97 31.46
N LEU A 84 13.42 -30.12 30.78
CA LEU A 84 13.27 -30.17 29.33
C LEU A 84 11.93 -29.57 28.88
N GLU A 85 10.83 -29.95 29.53
CA GLU A 85 9.50 -29.42 29.21
C GLU A 85 9.40 -27.90 29.43
N LEU A 86 9.94 -27.40 30.54
CA LEU A 86 10.03 -25.96 30.84
C LEU A 86 10.82 -25.20 29.76
N SER A 87 11.93 -25.75 29.30
CA SER A 87 12.72 -25.12 28.23
C SER A 87 11.94 -24.99 26.91
N GLN A 88 11.20 -26.03 26.54
CA GLN A 88 10.36 -26.05 25.34
C GLN A 88 9.18 -25.07 25.46
N LEU A 89 8.53 -25.01 26.63
CA LEU A 89 7.44 -24.08 26.90
C LEU A 89 7.91 -22.63 26.85
N LEU A 90 9.08 -22.32 27.43
CA LEU A 90 9.65 -20.97 27.38
C LEU A 90 9.95 -20.56 25.94
N GLU A 91 10.56 -21.45 25.15
CA GLU A 91 10.80 -21.20 23.73
C GLU A 91 9.48 -20.90 23.00
N ALA A 92 8.44 -21.70 23.22
CA ALA A 92 7.12 -21.50 22.63
C ALA A 92 6.47 -20.15 23.06
N LEU A 93 6.64 -19.73 24.32
CA LEU A 93 6.14 -18.45 24.84
C LEU A 93 6.92 -17.23 24.33
N THR A 94 8.15 -17.42 23.81
CA THR A 94 8.90 -16.32 23.18
C THR A 94 8.46 -16.02 21.75
N VAL A 95 7.71 -16.91 21.10
CA VAL A 95 7.28 -16.76 19.70
C VAL A 95 6.40 -15.51 19.53
N VAL A 96 6.84 -14.59 18.65
CA VAL A 96 6.19 -13.27 18.45
C VAL A 96 4.74 -13.40 17.95
N ASN A 97 4.48 -14.38 17.09
CA ASN A 97 3.20 -14.57 16.40
C ASN A 97 2.43 -15.80 16.89
N ALA A 98 2.72 -16.30 18.09
CA ALA A 98 1.89 -17.34 18.70
C ALA A 98 0.43 -16.87 18.80
N SER A 99 -0.50 -17.76 18.45
CA SER A 99 -1.93 -17.52 18.59
C SER A 99 -2.30 -17.28 20.06
N VAL A 100 -3.46 -16.66 20.31
CA VAL A 100 -3.92 -16.38 21.67
C VAL A 100 -4.16 -17.69 22.41
N GLU A 101 -4.75 -18.66 21.73
CA GLU A 101 -5.10 -19.99 22.23
C GLU A 101 -3.85 -20.81 22.56
N GLU A 102 -2.89 -20.88 21.64
CA GLU A 102 -1.64 -21.61 21.84
C GLU A 102 -0.80 -20.99 22.97
N PHE A 103 -0.74 -19.66 23.02
CA PHE A 103 -0.05 -18.95 24.09
C PHE A 103 -0.68 -19.24 25.46
N ASN A 104 -2.01 -19.17 25.57
CA ASN A 104 -2.72 -19.50 26.82
C ASN A 104 -2.49 -20.95 27.24
N LYS A 105 -2.57 -21.90 26.31
CA LYS A 105 -2.32 -23.33 26.60
C LYS A 105 -0.91 -23.55 27.15
N ASN A 106 0.10 -22.90 26.57
CA ASN A 106 1.48 -23.01 27.05
C ASN A 106 1.67 -22.31 28.41
N LEU A 107 0.94 -21.22 28.65
CA LEU A 107 0.96 -20.49 29.92
C LEU A 107 0.32 -21.29 31.06
N GLU A 108 -0.80 -21.97 30.80
CA GLU A 108 -1.47 -22.87 31.75
C GLU A 108 -0.56 -24.02 32.16
N LYS A 109 0.05 -24.71 31.17
CA LYS A 109 1.04 -25.76 31.44
C LYS A 109 2.23 -25.26 32.26
N LEU A 110 2.74 -24.08 31.94
CA LEU A 110 3.82 -23.46 32.70
C LEU A 110 3.40 -23.22 34.16
N SER A 111 2.18 -22.75 34.39
CA SER A 111 1.62 -22.54 35.72
C SER A 111 1.54 -23.85 36.51
N GLU A 112 1.01 -24.92 35.90
CA GLU A 112 0.90 -26.25 36.52
C GLU A 112 2.26 -26.80 36.95
N ILE A 113 3.28 -26.68 36.09
CA ILE A 113 4.63 -27.15 36.43
C ILE A 113 5.22 -26.32 37.57
N ILE A 114 5.10 -24.99 37.54
CA ILE A 114 5.62 -24.11 38.60
C ILE A 114 4.96 -24.45 39.95
N GLU A 115 3.64 -24.59 39.98
CA GLU A 115 2.90 -24.97 41.21
C GLU A 115 3.32 -26.35 41.74
N SER A 116 3.67 -27.28 40.87
CA SER A 116 4.14 -28.62 41.27
C SER A 116 5.57 -28.63 41.83
N VAL A 117 6.41 -27.67 41.43
CA VAL A 117 7.82 -27.61 41.84
C VAL A 117 7.99 -26.72 43.08
N GLU A 118 7.55 -25.46 42.99
CA GLU A 118 7.70 -24.48 44.06
C GLU A 118 6.77 -23.28 43.85
N SER A 119 5.92 -23.00 44.84
CA SER A 119 5.09 -21.79 44.85
C SER A 119 5.95 -20.54 44.89
N ASN A 120 5.84 -19.70 43.85
CA ASN A 120 6.55 -18.44 43.73
C ASN A 120 5.57 -17.29 43.44
N ASP A 121 5.34 -16.44 44.45
CA ASP A 121 4.39 -15.32 44.38
C ASP A 121 4.75 -14.27 43.33
N LYS A 122 6.04 -14.04 43.09
CA LYS A 122 6.49 -13.09 42.05
C LYS A 122 6.20 -13.63 40.66
N LEU A 123 6.48 -14.91 40.45
CA LEU A 123 6.26 -15.57 39.16
C LEU A 123 4.77 -15.76 38.88
N SER A 124 3.96 -16.09 39.90
CA SER A 124 2.50 -16.17 39.77
C SER A 124 1.87 -14.81 39.44
N ALA A 125 2.41 -13.70 39.96
CA ALA A 125 2.00 -12.36 39.57
C ALA A 125 2.30 -12.07 38.08
N LYS A 126 3.49 -12.46 37.59
CA LYS A 126 3.88 -12.32 36.17
C LYS A 126 3.05 -13.22 35.25
N LEU A 127 2.69 -14.43 35.67
CA LEU A 127 1.75 -15.32 34.98
C LEU A 127 0.38 -14.67 34.81
N LYS A 128 -0.17 -14.10 35.89
CA LYS A 128 -1.45 -13.36 35.84
C LYS A 128 -1.38 -12.15 34.91
N GLN A 129 -0.28 -11.41 34.94
CA GLN A 129 -0.06 -10.28 34.03
C GLN A 129 -0.02 -10.75 32.56
N SER A 130 0.73 -11.82 32.28
CA SER A 130 0.86 -12.41 30.96
C SER A 130 -0.48 -12.91 30.40
N SER A 131 -1.25 -13.62 31.23
CA SER A 131 -2.61 -14.09 30.90
C SER A 131 -3.53 -12.92 30.58
N LYS A 132 -3.57 -11.88 31.43
CA LYS A 132 -4.39 -10.68 31.19
C LYS A 132 -4.00 -9.97 29.89
N ALA A 133 -2.71 -9.82 29.61
CA ALA A 133 -2.23 -9.22 28.37
C ALA A 133 -2.62 -10.05 27.15
N ASN A 134 -2.57 -11.38 27.24
CA ASN A 134 -2.97 -12.27 26.15
C ASN A 134 -4.50 -12.30 25.92
N THR A 135 -5.30 -12.21 26.97
CA THR A 135 -6.77 -12.05 26.86
C THR A 135 -7.12 -10.72 26.19
N ALA A 136 -6.55 -9.60 26.66
CA ALA A 136 -6.76 -8.30 26.05
C ALA A 136 -6.28 -8.26 24.58
N LEU A 137 -5.23 -9.01 24.26
CA LEU A 137 -4.78 -9.19 22.88
C LEU A 137 -5.86 -9.89 22.04
N GLY A 138 -6.45 -10.97 22.54
CA GLY A 138 -7.55 -11.68 21.87
C GLY A 138 -8.79 -10.83 21.65
N GLU A 139 -9.14 -9.96 22.61
CA GLU A 139 -10.25 -9.02 22.48
C GLU A 139 -10.00 -7.94 21.43
N LEU A 140 -8.76 -7.40 21.36
CA LEU A 140 -8.42 -6.30 20.46
C LEU A 140 -8.05 -6.76 19.04
N ASN A 141 -7.61 -8.00 18.87
CA ASN A 141 -7.12 -8.50 17.60
C ASN A 141 -8.18 -8.47 16.46
N PRO A 142 -9.46 -8.83 16.69
CA PRO A 142 -10.50 -8.70 15.67
C PRO A 142 -10.68 -7.26 15.15
N ASP A 143 -10.67 -6.28 16.05
CA ASP A 143 -10.78 -4.86 15.70
C ASP A 143 -9.55 -4.40 14.90
N TYR A 144 -8.36 -4.86 15.29
CA TYR A 144 -7.13 -4.57 14.56
C TYR A 144 -7.14 -5.15 13.14
N LEU A 145 -7.58 -6.40 12.97
CA LEU A 145 -7.72 -7.04 11.66
C LEU A 145 -8.75 -6.32 10.78
N THR A 146 -9.89 -5.94 11.37
CA THR A 146 -10.92 -5.13 10.69
C THR A 146 -10.33 -3.79 10.24
N SER A 147 -9.58 -3.11 11.11
CA SER A 147 -8.92 -1.85 10.79
C SER A 147 -7.88 -1.97 9.67
N ILE A 148 -7.14 -3.08 9.60
CA ILE A 148 -6.22 -3.36 8.48
C ILE A 148 -7.00 -3.47 7.17
N GLN A 149 -8.11 -4.20 7.18
CA GLN A 149 -8.96 -4.36 5.99
C GLN A 149 -9.52 -3.01 5.53
N GLU A 150 -10.10 -2.22 6.45
CA GLU A 150 -10.61 -0.88 6.16
C GLU A 150 -9.54 0.03 5.56
N TRP A 151 -8.33 0.00 6.11
CA TRP A 151 -7.20 0.77 5.56
C TRP A 151 -6.85 0.32 4.14
N ASN A 152 -6.75 -0.99 3.89
CA ASN A 152 -6.47 -1.54 2.57
C ASN A 152 -7.53 -1.13 1.54
N GLU A 153 -8.81 -1.17 1.91
CA GLU A 153 -9.92 -0.76 1.06
C GLU A 153 -9.90 0.74 0.77
N ALA A 154 -9.71 1.57 1.80
CA ALA A 154 -9.66 3.03 1.66
C ALA A 154 -8.45 3.46 0.81
N GLU A 155 -7.28 2.90 1.06
CA GLU A 155 -6.07 3.17 0.28
C GLU A 155 -6.19 2.66 -1.17
N GLY A 156 -6.83 1.51 -1.36
CA GLY A 156 -7.16 0.98 -2.68
C GLY A 156 -8.06 1.93 -3.49
N LYS A 157 -9.12 2.47 -2.87
CA LYS A 157 -10.00 3.48 -3.49
C LYS A 157 -9.22 4.76 -3.83
N ARG A 158 -8.41 5.26 -2.89
CA ARG A 158 -7.58 6.46 -3.10
C ARG A 158 -6.64 6.31 -4.29
N ARG A 159 -5.94 5.18 -4.42
CA ARG A 159 -5.02 4.91 -5.55
C ARG A 159 -5.75 4.83 -6.90
N LYS A 160 -6.93 4.20 -6.94
CA LYS A 160 -7.75 4.13 -8.15
C LYS A 160 -8.17 5.53 -8.61
N LEU A 161 -8.62 6.37 -7.68
CA LEU A 161 -9.00 7.75 -7.97
C LEU A 161 -7.81 8.61 -8.37
N GLU A 162 -6.65 8.45 -7.74
CA GLU A 162 -5.41 9.10 -8.17
C GLU A 162 -5.09 8.78 -9.63
N SER A 163 -5.07 7.48 -9.97
CA SER A 163 -4.79 7.04 -11.34
C SER A 163 -5.79 7.60 -12.34
N ARG A 164 -7.09 7.59 -12.00
CA ARG A 164 -8.14 8.17 -12.85
C ARG A 164 -7.93 9.67 -13.03
N PHE A 165 -7.69 10.40 -11.95
CA PHE A 165 -7.41 11.84 -11.99
C PHE A 165 -6.22 12.14 -12.90
N THR A 166 -5.07 11.49 -12.70
CA THR A 166 -3.88 11.67 -13.54
C THR A 166 -4.16 11.38 -15.01
N LYS A 167 -4.91 10.31 -15.32
CA LYS A 167 -5.31 9.96 -16.69
C LYS A 167 -6.21 11.02 -17.33
N LEU A 168 -7.20 11.53 -16.60
CA LEU A 168 -8.09 12.57 -17.12
C LEU A 168 -7.33 13.88 -17.34
N SER A 169 -6.48 14.29 -16.39
CA SER A 169 -5.66 15.51 -16.52
C SER A 169 -4.68 15.43 -17.69
N SER A 170 -3.98 14.30 -17.85
CA SER A 170 -3.09 14.07 -19.00
C SER A 170 -3.86 14.05 -20.31
N SER A 171 -5.00 13.35 -20.38
CA SER A 171 -5.87 13.33 -21.56
C SER A 171 -6.39 14.72 -21.95
N LEU A 172 -6.66 15.60 -20.97
CA LEU A 172 -7.06 16.98 -21.22
C LEU A 172 -5.90 17.78 -21.82
N ALA A 173 -4.70 17.69 -21.23
CA ALA A 173 -3.51 18.35 -21.75
C ALA A 173 -3.17 17.88 -23.18
N GLU A 174 -3.18 16.56 -23.40
CA GLU A 174 -2.97 15.98 -24.73
C GLU A 174 -4.03 16.43 -25.74
N SER A 175 -5.29 16.56 -25.32
CA SER A 175 -6.36 16.99 -26.21
C SER A 175 -6.27 18.48 -26.56
N LYS A 176 -5.85 19.34 -25.62
CA LYS A 176 -5.56 20.76 -25.89
C LYS A 176 -4.41 20.90 -26.88
N ASN A 177 -3.27 20.24 -26.61
CA ASN A 177 -2.11 20.27 -27.50
C ASN A 177 -2.45 19.73 -28.89
N ALA A 178 -3.27 18.66 -28.97
CA ALA A 178 -3.72 18.12 -30.24
C ALA A 178 -4.64 19.09 -30.98
N ALA A 179 -5.56 19.77 -30.28
CA ALA A 179 -6.45 20.76 -30.89
C ALA A 179 -5.63 21.93 -31.48
N GLU A 180 -4.68 22.47 -30.71
CA GLU A 180 -3.77 23.52 -31.16
C GLU A 180 -2.97 23.09 -32.40
N PHE A 181 -2.40 21.87 -32.37
CA PHE A 181 -1.66 21.31 -33.50
C PHE A 181 -2.51 21.17 -34.77
N TRP A 182 -3.72 20.60 -34.66
CA TRP A 182 -4.57 20.42 -35.83
C TRP A 182 -5.15 21.73 -36.34
N GLN A 183 -5.38 22.69 -35.44
CA GLN A 183 -5.76 24.05 -35.83
C GLN A 183 -4.65 24.74 -36.60
N SER A 184 -3.38 24.62 -36.19
CA SER A 184 -2.26 25.18 -36.96
C SER A 184 -2.12 24.51 -38.32
N LYS A 185 -2.29 23.19 -38.42
CA LYS A 185 -2.26 22.49 -39.73
C LYS A 185 -3.41 22.86 -40.67
N LEU A 186 -4.56 23.31 -40.15
CA LEU A 186 -5.61 23.90 -40.99
C LEU A 186 -5.23 25.28 -41.53
N ASN A 187 -4.41 26.04 -40.80
CA ASN A 187 -3.99 27.38 -41.17
C ASN A 187 -2.76 27.39 -42.08
N ASP A 188 -1.76 26.57 -41.73
CA ASP A 188 -0.41 26.59 -42.31
C ASP A 188 -0.23 25.58 -43.45
N GLY A 189 -1.19 24.68 -43.63
CA GLY A 189 -1.14 23.61 -44.62
C GLY A 189 -0.59 22.27 -44.09
N PHE A 190 -0.59 21.27 -44.98
CA PHE A 190 -0.31 19.86 -44.64
C PHE A 190 1.03 19.36 -45.20
N GLU A 191 1.81 20.22 -45.85
CA GLU A 191 2.99 19.89 -46.64
C GLU A 191 4.01 19.10 -45.81
N GLU A 192 4.33 19.57 -44.60
CA GLU A 192 5.24 18.86 -43.69
C GLU A 192 4.75 17.45 -43.32
N LEU A 193 3.44 17.30 -43.08
CA LEU A 193 2.85 16.01 -42.75
C LEU A 193 2.87 15.06 -43.95
N LEU A 194 2.68 15.59 -45.16
CA LEU A 194 2.75 14.82 -46.39
C LEU A 194 4.20 14.38 -46.69
N ILE A 195 5.18 15.25 -46.45
CA ILE A 195 6.61 14.92 -46.55
C ILE A 195 6.97 13.82 -45.55
N ASP A 196 6.56 13.97 -44.28
CA ASP A 196 6.78 12.98 -43.23
C ASP A 196 6.12 11.63 -43.57
N ALA A 197 4.88 11.66 -44.08
CA ALA A 197 4.14 10.47 -44.49
C ALA A 197 4.85 9.74 -45.63
N LYS A 198 5.31 10.47 -46.65
CA LYS A 198 6.07 9.90 -47.76
C LYS A 198 7.40 9.30 -47.29
N ARG A 199 8.14 10.02 -46.44
CA ARG A 199 9.39 9.52 -45.84
C ARG A 199 9.19 8.18 -45.15
N VAL A 200 8.13 8.05 -44.35
CA VAL A 200 7.81 6.80 -43.63
C VAL A 200 7.37 5.70 -44.60
N ALA A 201 6.57 6.03 -45.61
CA ALA A 201 6.13 5.08 -46.64
C ALA A 201 7.32 4.52 -47.45
N ASP A 202 8.33 5.36 -47.71
CA ASP A 202 9.57 4.99 -48.40
C ASP A 202 10.55 4.19 -47.50
N GLY A 203 10.13 3.80 -46.28
CA GLY A 203 10.94 3.04 -45.32
C GLY A 203 11.87 3.89 -44.44
N GLY A 204 11.75 5.22 -44.51
CA GLY A 204 12.52 6.14 -43.67
C GLY A 204 12.02 6.23 -42.21
N PRO A 205 12.80 6.86 -41.31
CA PRO A 205 12.46 6.93 -39.90
C PRO A 205 11.23 7.81 -39.63
N SER A 206 10.44 7.44 -38.62
CA SER A 206 9.32 8.27 -38.15
C SER A 206 9.80 9.55 -37.48
N SER A 207 8.97 10.60 -37.48
CA SER A 207 9.28 11.88 -36.80
C SER A 207 9.55 11.67 -35.31
N ARG A 208 8.89 10.68 -34.69
CA ARG A 208 9.15 10.28 -33.29
C ARG A 208 10.54 9.70 -33.09
N GLN A 209 11.03 8.89 -34.03
CA GLN A 209 12.37 8.33 -33.99
C GLN A 209 13.43 9.43 -34.19
N ILE A 210 13.22 10.31 -35.17
CA ILE A 210 14.10 11.47 -35.45
C ILE A 210 14.21 12.37 -34.21
N ASN A 211 13.08 12.72 -33.59
CA ASN A 211 13.06 13.56 -32.40
C ASN A 211 13.79 12.89 -31.23
N ARG A 212 13.66 11.56 -31.08
CA ARG A 212 14.38 10.81 -30.04
C ARG A 212 15.88 10.80 -30.27
N THR A 213 16.34 10.59 -31.51
CA THR A 213 17.77 10.61 -31.85
C THR A 213 18.37 12.00 -31.68
N ASN A 214 17.65 13.03 -32.09
CA ASN A 214 18.09 14.42 -31.95
C ASN A 214 18.18 14.84 -30.47
N ARG A 215 17.20 14.44 -29.65
CA ARG A 215 17.25 14.70 -28.20
C ARG A 215 18.48 14.07 -27.54
N LYS A 216 18.80 12.81 -27.90
CA LYS A 216 20.02 12.14 -27.41
C LYS A 216 21.30 12.85 -27.87
N LYS A 217 21.35 13.27 -29.14
CA LYS A 217 22.49 14.01 -29.70
C LYS A 217 22.70 15.35 -28.99
N ASN A 218 21.63 16.11 -28.76
CA ASN A 218 21.70 17.41 -28.08
C ASN A 218 22.11 17.26 -26.61
N MET A 219 21.69 16.20 -25.92
CA MET A 219 22.17 15.90 -24.56
C MET A 219 23.66 15.56 -24.51
N ASN A 220 24.20 14.94 -25.58
CA ASN A 220 25.62 14.59 -25.66
C ASN A 220 26.52 15.75 -26.12
N MET A 221 25.97 16.80 -26.74
CA MET A 221 26.71 17.98 -27.21
C MET A 221 26.72 19.12 -26.18
N GLY A 222 25.95 18.99 -25.10
CA GLY A 222 25.90 19.94 -23.98
C GLY A 222 26.64 19.47 -22.72
N ALA A 223 27.45 18.42 -22.85
CA ALA A 223 28.41 17.92 -21.87
C ALA A 223 29.83 18.05 -22.46
#